data_AF-A0AAP5MB45-F1
#
_entry.id   AF-A0AAP5MB45-F1
#
_cell.length_a   1.000
_cell.length_b   1.000
_cell.length_c   1.000
_cell.angle_alpha   90.00
_cell.angle_beta   90.00
_cell.angle_gamma   90.00
#
_symmetry.space_group_name_H-M   'P 1'
#
loop_
_entity.id
_entity.type
_entity.pdbx_description
1 polymer ?
#
loop_
_entity_poly.entity_id
_entity_poly.type
_entity_poly.pdbx_seq_one_letter_code
_entity_poly.pdbx_strand_id
1 'polypeptide(L)'
;MTQIVTLEKIKETIANWRVGVLPGIIVIALVIILRSIGSMQFLEWQAFDSFLGLRLQEPIEERVLIVGINENDIRSVGVYPIPDKEIAFILKKIHSLEPRVIGVDIFKDLPVEPGHTELLSTFKEINNLIAIEKVLPETIAPPPVLPSERVCFADQVIDSDGKLRRSLLLVKFLPETYKTSLSLCLAKAYLSHENISLETGFQDTGAIRFGNTELPRFVPNFGGYVHTDAGGVQILLNFRSGRERFRMVTLGDIKTGNFDPSWIRDRIVIIGMTAPSVKDFITTSAITSTKPAPGRVYGVEIQAHAVSQIISAVLNSRPLLKTWSEFSEYLWIIGWGVLGINFACLRKSPFVNFLSVGIASTFLILISYVLLTLGLWVPVIPTLLVFVLNGVGLMALYQYDQVLQSKINSRQAIIERTFEMIHNGPLQTLAKTLKYVRERNLPTNELLSELEKELEKLNYELRGVYEFLQAEPLIQDNSLYLGRGLELDLRDPIQEVLYQVYLYTLQRDFPCFKTIKIKIRSFDPIDDQYLNLEQKQGLCRFLEEALCNVGKHAIGVTRLEVSCKQKEGFYTLSILDNGSGINSSREGQGTQQFKNIAKQLNGNFRRFSLSPHGTLCELSWPVPKYWW
;
A
#
# COMPACT_ATOMS: atom_id res chain seq x y z
N MET A 1 21.83 24.97 -26.23
CA MET A 1 21.65 23.61 -25.66
C MET A 1 21.10 23.64 -24.23
N THR A 2 21.62 24.50 -23.35
CA THR A 2 21.19 24.61 -21.93
C THR A 2 19.73 25.08 -21.72
N GLN A 3 19.21 25.99 -22.54
CA GLN A 3 17.83 26.51 -22.42
C GLN A 3 16.73 25.48 -22.82
N ILE A 4 17.02 24.56 -23.75
CA ILE A 4 16.06 23.56 -24.22
C ILE A 4 15.89 22.46 -23.16
N VAL A 5 17.00 22.02 -22.55
CA VAL A 5 17.00 21.04 -21.45
C VAL A 5 16.24 21.55 -20.22
N THR A 6 16.28 22.85 -19.93
CA THR A 6 15.50 23.45 -18.84
C THR A 6 14.00 23.49 -19.13
N LEU A 7 13.59 23.75 -20.37
CA LEU A 7 12.17 23.80 -20.77
C LEU A 7 11.52 22.40 -20.78
N GLU A 8 12.24 21.37 -21.21
CA GLU A 8 11.76 19.98 -21.15
C GLU A 8 11.61 19.49 -19.71
N LYS A 9 12.59 19.77 -18.83
CA LYS A 9 12.48 19.46 -17.40
C LYS A 9 11.32 20.17 -16.72
N ILE A 10 11.03 21.43 -17.08
CA ILE A 10 9.90 22.18 -16.54
C ILE A 10 8.56 21.55 -17.00
N LYS A 11 8.45 21.14 -18.27
CA LYS A 11 7.25 20.46 -18.78
C LYS A 11 7.03 19.09 -18.12
N GLU A 12 8.08 18.28 -17.96
CA GLU A 12 8.00 17.01 -17.21
C GLU A 12 7.61 17.24 -15.75
N THR A 13 8.14 18.28 -15.12
CA THR A 13 7.78 18.62 -13.74
C THR A 13 6.31 19.02 -13.65
N ILE A 14 5.81 19.88 -14.54
CA ILE A 14 4.40 20.30 -14.56
C ILE A 14 3.46 19.11 -14.83
N ALA A 15 3.84 18.20 -15.73
CA ALA A 15 3.09 16.97 -15.99
C ALA A 15 3.03 16.07 -14.75
N ASN A 16 4.15 15.87 -14.05
CA ASN A 16 4.21 15.10 -12.82
C ASN A 16 3.33 15.71 -11.71
N TRP A 17 3.30 17.04 -11.60
CA TRP A 17 2.45 17.75 -10.63
C TRP A 17 0.95 17.59 -10.92
N ARG A 18 0.54 17.68 -12.19
CA ARG A 18 -0.88 17.55 -12.58
C ARG A 18 -1.39 16.11 -12.47
N VAL A 19 -0.58 15.12 -12.83
CA VAL A 19 -1.05 13.73 -12.98
C VAL A 19 -0.97 12.92 -11.68
N GLY A 20 -0.12 13.29 -10.71
CA GLY A 20 -0.06 12.55 -9.44
C GLY A 20 -0.05 13.36 -8.16
N VAL A 21 0.69 14.48 -8.07
CA VAL A 21 0.75 15.24 -6.80
C VAL A 21 -0.62 15.81 -6.42
N LEU A 22 -1.31 16.47 -7.35
CA LEU A 22 -2.60 17.10 -7.07
C LEU A 22 -3.70 16.05 -6.77
N PRO A 23 -3.89 14.97 -7.56
CA PRO A 23 -4.79 13.88 -7.19
C PRO A 23 -4.43 13.22 -5.85
N GLY A 24 -3.13 13.06 -5.55
CA GLY A 24 -2.67 12.49 -4.29
C GLY A 24 -3.02 13.34 -3.06
N ILE A 25 -2.92 14.67 -3.18
CA ILE A 25 -3.37 15.59 -2.12
C ILE A 25 -4.88 15.49 -1.92
N ILE A 26 -5.66 15.35 -3.00
CA ILE A 26 -7.12 15.15 -2.92
C ILE A 26 -7.45 13.85 -2.18
N VAL A 27 -6.73 12.75 -2.45
CA VAL A 27 -6.90 11.48 -1.74
C VAL A 27 -6.58 11.63 -0.25
N ILE A 28 -5.49 12.33 0.11
CA ILE A 28 -5.16 12.61 1.52
C ILE A 28 -6.31 13.38 2.19
N ALA A 29 -6.79 14.45 1.57
CA ALA A 29 -7.89 15.26 2.10
C ALA A 29 -9.17 14.44 2.26
N LEU A 30 -9.51 13.59 1.28
CA LEU A 30 -10.68 12.73 1.33
C LEU A 30 -10.58 11.70 2.48
N VAL A 31 -9.42 11.08 2.65
CA VAL A 31 -9.19 10.11 3.75
C VAL A 31 -9.28 10.79 5.11
N ILE A 32 -8.76 12.01 5.25
CA ILE A 32 -8.91 12.82 6.47
C ILE A 32 -10.38 13.10 6.74
N ILE A 33 -11.15 13.55 5.75
CA ILE A 33 -12.60 13.81 5.89
C ILE A 33 -13.33 12.53 6.32
N LEU A 34 -13.07 11.40 5.67
CA LEU A 34 -13.67 10.10 6.00
C LEU A 34 -13.32 9.64 7.42
N ARG A 35 -12.09 9.92 7.90
CA ARG A 35 -11.70 9.68 9.30
C ARG A 35 -12.46 10.61 10.24
N SER A 36 -12.54 11.90 9.96
CA SER A 36 -13.18 12.89 10.83
C SER A 36 -14.68 12.68 11.01
N ILE A 37 -15.36 12.01 10.08
CA ILE A 37 -16.77 11.61 10.23
C ILE A 37 -16.97 10.22 10.85
N GLY A 38 -15.90 9.52 11.22
CA GLY A 38 -15.96 8.20 11.87
C GLY A 38 -16.21 7.02 10.92
N SER A 39 -16.16 7.20 9.60
CA SER A 39 -16.44 6.12 8.63
C SER A 39 -15.46 4.94 8.71
N MET A 40 -14.28 5.14 9.29
CA MET A 40 -13.24 4.11 9.45
C MET A 40 -13.15 3.56 10.87
N GLN A 41 -13.96 4.07 11.81
CA GLN A 41 -13.89 3.75 13.24
C GLN A 41 -14.05 2.25 13.50
N PHE A 42 -15.01 1.60 12.84
CA PHE A 42 -15.25 0.17 13.00
C PHE A 42 -14.03 -0.68 12.61
N LEU A 43 -13.37 -0.34 11.50
CA LEU A 43 -12.17 -1.07 11.04
C LEU A 43 -10.97 -0.83 11.97
N GLU A 44 -10.83 0.39 12.51
CA GLU A 44 -9.81 0.70 13.52
C GLU A 44 -10.00 -0.12 14.79
N TRP A 45 -11.23 -0.25 15.27
CA TRP A 45 -11.56 -1.08 16.42
C TRP A 45 -11.29 -2.56 16.16
N GLN A 46 -11.57 -3.06 14.95
CA GLN A 46 -11.22 -4.43 14.58
C GLN A 46 -9.70 -4.66 14.54
N ALA A 47 -8.94 -3.70 14.00
CA ALA A 47 -7.48 -3.76 13.98
C ALA A 47 -6.93 -3.75 15.42
N PHE A 48 -7.44 -2.85 16.27
CA PHE A 48 -7.10 -2.77 17.69
C PHE A 48 -7.38 -4.08 18.44
N ASP A 49 -8.59 -4.63 18.31
CA ASP A 49 -8.97 -5.90 18.94
C ASP A 49 -8.05 -7.04 18.48
N SER A 50 -7.79 -7.12 17.17
CA SER A 50 -6.93 -8.15 16.59
C SER A 50 -5.51 -8.05 17.11
N PHE A 51 -4.95 -6.84 17.18
CA PHE A 51 -3.62 -6.64 17.73
C PHE A 51 -3.55 -7.00 19.21
N LEU A 52 -4.56 -6.65 20.03
CA LEU A 52 -4.59 -7.07 21.43
C LEU A 52 -4.65 -8.60 21.58
N GLY A 53 -5.42 -9.27 20.71
CA GLY A 53 -5.57 -10.73 20.68
C GLY A 53 -4.32 -11.48 20.19
N LEU A 54 -3.46 -10.84 19.41
CA LEU A 54 -2.21 -11.42 18.90
C LEU A 54 -1.04 -11.36 19.89
N ARG A 55 -1.18 -10.64 21.01
CA ARG A 55 -0.10 -10.49 21.99
C ARG A 55 0.30 -11.83 22.61
N LEU A 56 1.60 -11.95 22.87
CA LEU A 56 2.18 -13.07 23.60
C LEU A 56 1.52 -13.24 24.97
N GLN A 57 1.39 -14.48 25.43
CA GLN A 57 0.77 -14.81 26.71
C GLN A 57 1.50 -14.13 27.89
N GLU A 58 0.73 -13.46 28.75
CA GLU A 58 1.23 -12.89 30.01
C GLU A 58 1.14 -13.93 31.16
N PRO A 59 2.05 -13.90 32.16
CA PRO A 59 2.06 -14.85 33.29
C PRO A 59 0.92 -14.56 34.26
N ILE A 60 0.12 -15.51 34.76
CA ILE A 60 -1.09 -15.25 35.59
C ILE A 60 -0.94 -14.09 36.61
N GLU A 61 -1.96 -13.24 36.73
CA GLU A 61 -2.02 -12.21 37.77
C GLU A 61 -2.29 -12.85 39.14
N GLU A 62 -1.25 -12.86 39.98
CA GLU A 62 -1.28 -13.49 41.30
C GLU A 62 -1.92 -12.62 42.38
N ARG A 63 -2.04 -11.31 42.17
CA ARG A 63 -2.59 -10.37 43.17
C ARG A 63 -4.12 -10.32 43.21
N VAL A 64 -4.78 -10.89 42.19
CA VAL A 64 -6.23 -10.86 42.03
C VAL A 64 -6.76 -12.29 41.92
N LEU A 65 -7.63 -12.66 42.84
CA LEU A 65 -8.36 -13.92 42.86
C LEU A 65 -9.83 -13.68 42.53
N ILE A 66 -10.39 -14.49 41.63
CA ILE A 66 -11.83 -14.51 41.38
C ILE A 66 -12.46 -15.68 42.15
N VAL A 67 -13.49 -15.39 42.95
CA VAL A 67 -14.37 -16.40 43.53
C VAL A 67 -15.64 -16.43 42.68
N GLY A 68 -15.71 -17.39 41.77
CA GLY A 68 -16.80 -17.53 40.81
C GLY A 68 -17.93 -18.38 41.36
N ILE A 69 -19.16 -17.86 41.33
CA ILE A 69 -20.37 -18.66 41.59
C ILE A 69 -20.84 -19.25 40.27
N ASN A 70 -20.62 -20.55 40.09
CA ASN A 70 -20.88 -21.24 38.82
C ASN A 70 -22.20 -22.04 38.84
N GLU A 71 -22.48 -22.73 37.73
CA GLU A 71 -23.69 -23.53 37.57
C GLU A 71 -23.77 -24.72 38.56
N ASN A 72 -22.64 -25.33 38.89
CA ASN A 72 -22.60 -26.41 39.88
C ASN A 72 -22.86 -25.87 41.29
N ASP A 73 -22.38 -24.67 41.61
CA ASP A 73 -22.64 -24.01 42.89
C ASP A 73 -24.13 -23.73 43.05
N ILE A 74 -24.78 -23.17 42.03
CA ILE A 74 -26.23 -22.92 42.03
C ILE A 74 -27.00 -24.22 42.23
N ARG A 75 -26.63 -25.29 41.52
CA ARG A 75 -27.28 -26.62 41.67
C ARG A 75 -27.04 -27.24 43.04
N SER A 76 -25.85 -27.07 43.61
CA SER A 76 -25.50 -27.61 44.92
C SER A 76 -26.28 -26.94 46.05
N VAL A 77 -26.55 -25.64 45.92
CA VAL A 77 -27.38 -24.87 46.86
C VAL A 77 -28.87 -25.18 46.65
N GLY A 78 -29.28 -25.46 45.41
CA GLY A 78 -30.64 -25.88 45.07
C GLY A 78 -31.63 -24.73 44.86
N VAL A 79 -31.20 -23.47 44.99
CA VAL A 79 -32.03 -22.28 44.75
C VAL A 79 -31.21 -21.14 44.14
N TYR A 80 -31.87 -20.33 43.31
CA TYR A 80 -31.34 -19.10 42.74
C TYR A 80 -32.39 -17.97 42.90
N PRO A 81 -32.00 -16.73 43.27
CA PRO A 81 -30.66 -16.26 43.61
C PRO A 81 -30.02 -16.98 44.80
N ILE A 82 -28.68 -16.95 44.89
CA ILE A 82 -27.94 -17.56 46.01
C ILE A 82 -28.35 -16.89 47.33
N PRO A 83 -28.81 -17.65 48.36
CA PRO A 83 -29.25 -17.10 49.63
C PRO A 83 -28.17 -16.29 50.35
N ASP A 84 -28.60 -15.27 51.08
CA ASP A 84 -27.72 -14.36 51.80
C ASP A 84 -26.88 -15.07 52.87
N LYS A 85 -27.41 -16.14 53.49
CA LYS A 85 -26.65 -17.02 54.39
C LYS A 85 -25.39 -17.61 53.72
N GLU A 86 -25.50 -18.03 52.47
CA GLU A 86 -24.38 -18.62 51.73
C GLU A 86 -23.30 -17.58 51.40
N ILE A 87 -23.74 -16.37 51.04
CA ILE A 87 -22.84 -15.24 50.79
C ILE A 87 -22.15 -14.81 52.10
N ALA A 88 -22.88 -14.72 53.20
CA ALA A 88 -22.32 -14.40 54.52
C ALA A 88 -21.27 -15.44 54.95
N PHE A 89 -21.56 -16.72 54.74
CA PHE A 89 -20.63 -17.81 55.05
C PHE A 89 -19.31 -17.69 54.28
N ILE A 90 -19.35 -17.53 52.95
CA ILE A 90 -18.12 -17.41 52.16
C ILE A 90 -17.34 -16.14 52.51
N LEU A 91 -18.03 -15.04 52.81
CA LEU A 91 -17.38 -13.78 53.20
C LEU A 91 -16.62 -13.93 54.51
N LYS A 92 -17.22 -14.56 55.53
CA LYS A 92 -16.55 -14.87 56.79
C LYS A 92 -15.33 -15.77 56.58
N LYS A 93 -15.46 -16.79 55.73
CA LYS A 93 -14.36 -17.73 55.43
C LYS A 93 -13.23 -17.08 54.63
N ILE A 94 -13.54 -16.21 53.68
CA ILE A 94 -12.55 -15.45 52.93
C ILE A 94 -11.88 -14.43 53.87
N HIS A 95 -12.65 -13.74 54.70
CA HIS A 95 -12.13 -12.77 55.66
C HIS A 95 -11.15 -13.37 56.67
N SER A 96 -11.41 -14.59 57.16
CA SER A 96 -10.50 -15.28 58.10
C SER A 96 -9.12 -15.64 57.49
N LEU A 97 -8.98 -15.54 56.17
CA LEU A 97 -7.71 -15.73 55.47
C LEU A 97 -6.96 -14.43 55.18
N GLU A 98 -7.46 -13.31 55.72
CA GLU A 98 -6.81 -11.99 55.69
C GLU A 98 -6.49 -11.48 54.26
N PRO A 99 -7.49 -11.40 53.35
CA PRO A 99 -7.30 -10.70 52.09
C PRO A 99 -7.08 -9.21 52.35
N ARG A 100 -6.43 -8.54 51.40
CA ARG A 100 -6.21 -7.10 51.50
C ARG A 100 -7.52 -6.34 51.26
N VAL A 101 -8.31 -6.77 50.28
CA VAL A 101 -9.64 -6.20 49.99
C VAL A 101 -10.55 -7.24 49.35
N ILE A 102 -11.85 -7.19 49.67
CA ILE A 102 -12.89 -8.06 49.11
C ILE A 102 -13.88 -7.21 48.31
N GLY A 103 -14.05 -7.50 47.02
CA GLY A 103 -15.09 -6.92 46.18
C GLY A 103 -16.24 -7.89 45.99
N VAL A 104 -17.47 -7.45 46.23
CA VAL A 104 -18.69 -8.24 46.01
C VAL A 104 -19.39 -7.73 44.76
N ASP A 105 -19.12 -8.34 43.62
CA ASP A 105 -19.69 -8.02 42.31
C ASP A 105 -21.04 -8.75 42.10
N ILE A 106 -21.94 -8.58 43.08
CA ILE A 106 -23.28 -9.16 43.11
C ILE A 106 -24.21 -8.12 43.74
N PHE A 107 -25.30 -7.77 43.04
CA PHE A 107 -26.28 -6.83 43.58
C PHE A 107 -26.99 -7.44 44.79
N LYS A 108 -27.05 -6.65 45.87
CA LYS A 108 -27.63 -7.03 47.17
C LYS A 108 -28.48 -5.87 47.73
N ASP A 109 -29.32 -5.31 46.86
CA ASP A 109 -30.31 -4.27 47.17
C ASP A 109 -31.55 -4.84 47.86
N LEU A 110 -31.94 -6.07 47.49
CA LEU A 110 -33.09 -6.79 48.04
C LEU A 110 -32.66 -7.98 48.92
N PRO A 111 -33.44 -8.33 49.96
CA PRO A 111 -33.17 -9.48 50.80
C PRO A 111 -33.34 -10.80 50.03
N VAL A 112 -32.40 -11.73 50.21
CA VAL A 112 -32.51 -13.10 49.67
C VAL A 112 -32.42 -14.09 50.82
N GLU A 113 -33.58 -14.50 51.33
CA GLU A 113 -33.66 -15.43 52.46
C GLU A 113 -33.27 -16.88 52.09
N PRO A 114 -32.78 -17.69 53.05
CA PRO A 114 -32.50 -17.32 54.44
C PRO A 114 -31.19 -16.53 54.62
N GLY A 115 -31.14 -15.69 55.66
CA GLY A 115 -29.90 -15.18 56.25
C GLY A 115 -29.55 -13.72 55.95
N HIS A 116 -30.53 -12.90 55.55
CA HIS A 116 -30.29 -11.49 55.21
C HIS A 116 -29.66 -10.70 56.37
N THR A 117 -30.17 -10.88 57.59
CA THR A 117 -29.62 -10.23 58.81
C THR A 117 -28.18 -10.66 59.10
N GLU A 118 -27.82 -11.91 58.82
CA GLU A 118 -26.45 -12.41 58.95
C GLU A 118 -25.53 -11.77 57.91
N LEU A 119 -25.99 -11.60 56.67
CA LEU A 119 -25.22 -10.91 55.64
C LEU A 119 -24.98 -9.44 56.00
N LEU A 120 -26.02 -8.72 56.44
CA LEU A 120 -25.90 -7.33 56.85
C LEU A 120 -24.93 -7.14 58.03
N SER A 121 -24.93 -8.06 59.01
CA SER A 121 -23.95 -8.02 60.11
C SER A 121 -22.54 -8.31 59.61
N THR A 122 -22.37 -9.26 58.70
CA THR A 122 -21.09 -9.58 58.05
C THR A 122 -20.53 -8.38 57.27
N PHE A 123 -21.38 -7.64 56.55
CA PHE A 123 -20.99 -6.40 55.86
C PHE A 123 -20.52 -5.29 56.82
N LYS A 124 -21.09 -5.21 58.03
CA LYS A 124 -20.61 -4.28 59.06
C LYS A 124 -19.25 -4.70 59.62
N GLU A 125 -19.07 -5.99 59.88
CA GLU A 125 -17.88 -6.57 60.52
C GLU A 125 -16.64 -6.49 59.61
N ILE A 126 -16.79 -6.78 58.31
CA ILE A 126 -15.67 -6.82 57.37
C ILE A 126 -15.37 -5.41 56.86
N ASN A 127 -14.36 -4.76 57.45
CA ASN A 127 -14.00 -3.37 57.12
C ASN A 127 -13.41 -3.18 55.72
N ASN A 128 -12.77 -4.21 55.15
CA ASN A 128 -12.14 -4.17 53.83
C ASN A 128 -13.03 -4.77 52.72
N LEU A 129 -14.35 -4.78 52.93
CA LEU A 129 -15.34 -5.19 51.94
C LEU A 129 -15.90 -4.00 51.18
N ILE A 130 -15.99 -4.14 49.87
CA ILE A 130 -16.62 -3.17 48.95
C ILE A 130 -17.78 -3.88 48.25
N ALA A 131 -18.97 -3.31 48.34
CA ALA A 131 -20.15 -3.78 47.61
C ALA A 131 -20.44 -2.90 46.40
N ILE A 132 -21.26 -3.43 45.50
CA ILE A 132 -21.63 -2.73 44.28
C ILE A 132 -22.98 -2.01 44.35
N GLU A 133 -23.09 -0.97 43.54
CA GLU A 133 -24.34 -0.37 43.11
C GLU A 133 -24.37 -0.20 41.58
N LYS A 134 -25.52 0.19 41.05
CA LYS A 134 -25.65 0.57 39.63
C LYS A 134 -26.09 2.02 39.55
N VAL A 135 -25.46 2.82 38.68
CA VAL A 135 -25.79 4.24 38.56
C VAL A 135 -26.20 4.66 37.15
N LEU A 136 -25.83 3.89 36.11
CA LEU A 136 -26.15 4.17 34.72
C LEU A 136 -26.52 2.90 33.90
N PRO A 137 -27.47 2.98 32.95
CA PRO A 137 -28.48 4.04 32.83
C PRO A 137 -29.57 3.91 33.91
N GLU A 138 -29.81 2.68 34.38
CA GLU A 138 -30.73 2.37 35.48
C GLU A 138 -30.00 2.31 36.81
N THR A 139 -30.66 2.75 37.87
CA THR A 139 -30.09 2.75 39.22
C THR A 139 -30.50 1.49 39.98
N ILE A 140 -29.52 0.87 40.64
CA ILE A 140 -29.74 -0.25 41.58
C ILE A 140 -29.05 0.17 42.88
N ALA A 141 -29.81 0.16 43.98
CA ALA A 141 -29.31 0.60 45.26
C ALA A 141 -28.19 -0.33 45.79
N PRO A 142 -27.27 0.18 46.61
CA PRO A 142 -26.35 -0.67 47.35
C PRO A 142 -27.05 -1.39 48.51
N PRO A 143 -26.37 -2.33 49.18
CA PRO A 143 -26.80 -2.85 50.47
C PRO A 143 -26.99 -1.72 51.49
N PRO A 144 -28.11 -1.68 52.24
CA PRO A 144 -28.54 -0.50 53.02
C PRO A 144 -27.65 -0.15 54.22
N VAL A 145 -26.64 -0.96 54.50
CA VAL A 145 -25.86 -0.94 55.74
C VAL A 145 -24.44 -0.41 55.53
N LEU A 146 -23.96 -0.36 54.29
CA LEU A 146 -22.60 0.05 53.99
C LEU A 146 -22.50 1.57 53.84
N PRO A 147 -21.43 2.20 54.36
CA PRO A 147 -21.16 3.61 54.13
C PRO A 147 -20.75 3.84 52.66
N SER A 148 -20.95 5.06 52.17
CA SER A 148 -20.70 5.41 50.76
C SER A 148 -19.27 5.13 50.28
N GLU A 149 -18.27 5.15 51.16
CA GLU A 149 -16.87 4.85 50.82
C GLU A 149 -16.62 3.36 50.53
N ARG A 150 -17.53 2.48 50.98
CA ARG A 150 -17.50 1.02 50.73
C ARG A 150 -18.53 0.59 49.68
N VAL A 151 -19.09 1.54 48.94
CA VAL A 151 -20.04 1.31 47.86
C VAL A 151 -19.49 1.93 46.59
N CYS A 152 -19.37 1.11 45.54
CA CYS A 152 -18.81 1.54 44.26
C CYS A 152 -19.64 0.99 43.10
N PHE A 153 -19.72 1.70 41.97
CA PHE A 153 -20.58 1.24 40.87
C PHE A 153 -19.94 0.11 40.06
N ALA A 154 -20.75 -0.80 39.52
CA ALA A 154 -20.31 -1.87 38.61
C ALA A 154 -20.64 -1.61 37.13
N ASP A 155 -21.02 -0.38 36.79
CA ASP A 155 -21.36 0.03 35.43
C ASP A 155 -20.24 -0.15 34.41
N GLN A 156 -20.65 -0.51 33.20
CA GLN A 156 -19.79 -0.76 32.07
C GLN A 156 -20.28 0.04 30.86
N VAL A 157 -19.34 0.53 30.05
CA VAL A 157 -19.62 1.31 28.85
C VAL A 157 -19.28 0.48 27.63
N ILE A 158 -20.32 -0.01 26.96
CA ILE A 158 -20.19 -0.84 25.75
C ILE A 158 -20.12 0.09 24.53
N ASP A 159 -19.23 -0.21 23.60
CA ASP A 159 -19.12 0.53 22.34
C ASP A 159 -20.29 0.22 21.40
N SER A 160 -20.47 1.03 20.35
CA SER A 160 -21.61 0.92 19.43
C SER A 160 -21.65 -0.40 18.64
N ASP A 161 -20.55 -1.15 18.58
CA ASP A 161 -20.49 -2.49 17.99
C ASP A 161 -20.80 -3.62 18.99
N GLY A 162 -21.22 -3.28 20.21
CA GLY A 162 -21.60 -4.22 21.26
C GLY A 162 -20.42 -4.83 22.03
N LYS A 163 -19.19 -4.32 21.84
CA LYS A 163 -18.00 -4.83 22.52
C LYS A 163 -17.49 -3.87 23.61
N LEU A 164 -16.86 -4.45 24.64
CA LEU A 164 -16.22 -3.68 25.70
C LEU A 164 -14.73 -3.49 25.41
N ARG A 165 -14.31 -2.23 25.33
CA ARG A 165 -12.89 -1.82 25.23
C ARG A 165 -12.47 -0.79 26.27
N ARG A 166 -13.43 -0.27 27.03
CA ARG A 166 -13.26 0.84 27.97
C ARG A 166 -13.66 0.40 29.37
N SER A 167 -13.04 1.04 30.37
CA SER A 167 -13.45 0.94 31.77
C SER A 167 -13.81 2.33 32.26
N LEU A 168 -15.03 2.48 32.78
CA LEU A 168 -15.49 3.68 33.45
C LEU A 168 -15.00 3.63 34.89
N LEU A 169 -14.24 4.64 35.32
CA LEU A 169 -13.60 4.67 36.63
C LEU A 169 -14.32 5.59 37.61
N LEU A 170 -14.83 6.72 37.12
CA LEU A 170 -15.46 7.75 37.93
C LEU A 170 -16.57 8.43 37.15
N VAL A 171 -17.70 8.71 37.80
CA VAL A 171 -18.85 9.38 37.20
C VAL A 171 -19.37 10.47 38.12
N LYS A 172 -19.81 11.58 37.55
CA LYS A 172 -20.53 12.62 38.27
C LYS A 172 -22.00 12.22 38.35
N PHE A 173 -22.48 11.88 39.54
CA PHE A 173 -23.83 11.36 39.74
C PHE A 173 -24.85 12.47 40.05
N LEU A 174 -24.51 13.37 40.98
CA LEU A 174 -25.27 14.59 41.27
C LEU A 174 -24.33 15.81 41.21
N PRO A 175 -24.85 17.05 41.21
CA PRO A 175 -24.03 18.24 41.46
C PRO A 175 -23.21 18.00 42.74
N GLU A 176 -21.88 18.14 42.64
CA GLU A 176 -20.91 17.89 43.72
C GLU A 176 -20.71 16.44 44.22
N THR A 177 -21.36 15.42 43.65
CA THR A 177 -21.08 14.02 44.04
C THR A 177 -20.51 13.19 42.91
N TYR A 178 -19.36 12.59 43.19
CA TYR A 178 -18.69 11.64 42.31
C TYR A 178 -18.80 10.25 42.89
N LYS A 179 -19.10 9.29 42.03
CA LYS A 179 -19.09 7.87 42.36
C LYS A 179 -17.93 7.21 41.63
N THR A 180 -17.35 6.18 42.24
CA THR A 180 -16.20 5.45 41.71
C THR A 180 -16.59 4.02 41.36
N SER A 181 -15.94 3.47 40.34
CA SER A 181 -16.16 2.09 39.92
C SER A 181 -15.60 1.10 40.94
N LEU A 182 -16.16 -0.11 40.97
CA LEU A 182 -15.63 -1.22 41.76
C LEU A 182 -14.14 -1.43 41.50
N SER A 183 -13.73 -1.45 40.22
CA SER A 183 -12.33 -1.64 39.84
C SER A 183 -11.40 -0.56 40.41
N LEU A 184 -11.80 0.71 40.39
CA LEU A 184 -11.02 1.80 40.97
C LEU A 184 -10.96 1.69 42.49
N CYS A 185 -12.06 1.33 43.16
CA CYS A 185 -12.10 1.18 44.60
C CYS A 185 -11.21 0.03 45.10
N LEU A 186 -11.25 -1.12 44.42
CA LEU A 186 -10.39 -2.26 44.74
C LEU A 186 -8.91 -1.91 44.54
N ALA A 187 -8.57 -1.25 43.42
CA ALA A 187 -7.21 -0.81 43.18
C ALA A 187 -6.75 0.22 44.23
N LYS A 188 -7.60 1.20 44.58
CA LYS A 188 -7.32 2.20 45.62
C LYS A 188 -7.08 1.56 46.99
N ALA A 189 -7.95 0.65 47.41
CA ALA A 189 -7.81 -0.06 48.68
C ALA A 189 -6.55 -0.94 48.70
N TYR A 190 -6.23 -1.61 47.59
CA TYR A 190 -5.02 -2.40 47.50
C TYR A 190 -3.75 -1.53 47.58
N LEU A 191 -3.71 -0.42 46.85
CA LEU A 191 -2.54 0.46 46.76
C LEU A 191 -2.34 1.35 47.99
N SER A 192 -3.39 1.63 48.78
CA SER A 192 -3.23 2.39 50.02
C SER A 192 -2.37 1.66 51.05
N HIS A 193 -2.37 0.32 51.05
CA HIS A 193 -1.45 -0.49 51.87
C HIS A 193 0.01 -0.38 51.42
N GLU A 194 0.26 0.04 50.18
CA GLU A 194 1.59 0.40 49.66
C GLU A 194 1.94 1.89 49.91
N ASN A 195 1.12 2.61 50.69
CA ASN A 195 1.22 4.05 50.90
C ASN A 195 1.06 4.88 49.61
N ILE A 196 0.28 4.39 48.65
CA ILE A 196 0.01 5.09 47.38
C ILE A 196 -1.46 5.54 47.37
N SER A 197 -1.68 6.85 47.42
CA SER A 197 -3.00 7.48 47.36
C SER A 197 -3.48 7.74 45.94
N LEU A 198 -4.81 7.82 45.79
CA LEU A 198 -5.47 8.32 44.59
C LEU A 198 -5.42 9.86 44.58
N GLU A 199 -4.85 10.42 43.53
CA GLU A 199 -4.65 11.87 43.37
C GLU A 199 -5.09 12.32 41.97
N THR A 200 -5.20 13.63 41.75
CA THR A 200 -5.48 14.19 40.42
C THR A 200 -4.25 14.14 39.52
N GLY A 201 -4.46 13.96 38.21
CA GLY A 201 -3.39 13.91 37.20
C GLY A 201 -2.49 15.14 37.20
N PHE A 202 -1.24 14.96 36.75
CA PHE A 202 -0.27 16.04 36.61
C PHE A 202 -0.44 16.77 35.28
N GLN A 203 -0.63 16.02 34.20
CA GLN A 203 -0.75 16.56 32.84
C GLN A 203 -2.20 16.94 32.52
N ASP A 204 -3.14 16.10 32.94
CA ASP A 204 -4.57 16.32 32.78
C ASP A 204 -5.25 16.38 34.16
N THR A 205 -5.74 17.55 34.54
CA THR A 205 -6.42 17.75 35.83
C THR A 205 -7.74 16.98 35.95
N GLY A 206 -8.33 16.55 34.83
CA GLY A 206 -9.48 15.66 34.80
C GLY A 206 -9.11 14.17 34.86
N ALA A 207 -7.84 13.81 34.72
CA ALA A 207 -7.36 12.45 34.88
C ALA A 207 -7.10 12.12 36.36
N ILE A 208 -6.94 10.83 36.63
CA ILE A 208 -6.59 10.32 37.96
C ILE A 208 -5.22 9.65 37.94
N ARG A 209 -4.51 9.69 39.06
CA ARG A 209 -3.19 9.08 39.22
C ARG A 209 -3.04 8.36 40.55
N PHE A 210 -2.05 7.47 40.58
CA PHE A 210 -1.56 6.79 41.76
C PHE A 210 -0.04 6.97 41.82
N GLY A 211 0.45 7.71 42.83
CA GLY A 211 1.86 8.07 42.92
C GLY A 211 2.33 8.77 41.64
N ASN A 212 3.30 8.18 40.93
CA ASN A 212 3.85 8.70 39.67
C ASN A 212 3.11 8.22 38.42
N THR A 213 2.12 7.33 38.55
CA THR A 213 1.42 6.73 37.40
C THR A 213 0.08 7.44 37.16
N GLU A 214 0.02 8.24 36.09
CA GLU A 214 -1.20 8.88 35.61
C GLU A 214 -1.95 7.97 34.63
N LEU A 215 -3.24 7.76 34.86
CA LEU A 215 -4.08 6.92 34.01
C LEU A 215 -4.55 7.72 32.77
N PRO A 216 -4.30 7.25 31.53
CA PRO A 216 -4.66 7.98 30.32
C PRO A 216 -6.17 8.15 30.20
N ARG A 217 -6.65 9.37 30.42
CA ARG A 217 -8.08 9.68 30.29
C ARG A 217 -8.52 9.55 28.84
N PHE A 218 -9.60 8.80 28.64
CA PHE A 218 -10.28 8.70 27.35
C PHE A 218 -10.98 10.03 27.01
N VAL A 219 -10.82 10.46 25.77
CA VAL A 219 -11.45 11.69 25.22
C VAL A 219 -12.26 11.33 23.97
N PRO A 220 -13.15 12.21 23.48
CA PRO A 220 -14.06 11.86 22.38
C PRO A 220 -13.40 11.35 21.10
N ASN A 221 -12.19 11.84 20.78
CA ASN A 221 -11.40 11.44 19.61
C ASN A 221 -10.13 10.67 20.00
N PHE A 222 -10.25 9.69 20.90
CA PHE A 222 -9.10 8.90 21.37
C PHE A 222 -8.73 7.81 20.36
N GLY A 223 -7.66 8.00 19.58
CA GLY A 223 -7.17 6.98 18.64
C GLY A 223 -8.16 6.71 17.50
N GLY A 224 -8.73 5.50 17.44
CA GLY A 224 -9.73 5.14 16.43
C GLY A 224 -11.15 5.66 16.69
N TYR A 225 -11.41 6.24 17.87
CA TYR A 225 -12.72 6.78 18.24
C TYR A 225 -12.93 8.18 17.66
N VAL A 226 -14.17 8.48 17.27
CA VAL A 226 -14.59 9.77 16.71
C VAL A 226 -15.88 10.21 17.37
N HIS A 227 -15.88 11.43 17.95
CA HIS A 227 -17.05 12.03 18.62
C HIS A 227 -17.78 11.09 19.60
N THR A 228 -17.04 10.19 20.25
CA THR A 228 -17.62 9.21 21.17
C THR A 228 -17.89 9.83 22.52
N ASP A 229 -18.97 9.42 23.19
CA ASP A 229 -19.26 9.86 24.55
C ASP A 229 -18.13 9.43 25.50
N ALA A 230 -17.47 10.44 26.07
CA ALA A 230 -16.38 10.32 27.02
C ALA A 230 -16.79 10.83 28.42
N GLY A 231 -18.08 10.74 28.76
CA GLY A 231 -18.61 11.12 30.07
C GLY A 231 -17.95 10.37 31.23
N GLY A 232 -17.70 11.09 32.33
CA GLY A 232 -16.93 10.57 33.46
C GLY A 232 -15.43 10.43 33.14
N VAL A 233 -14.70 9.74 34.00
CA VAL A 233 -13.30 9.36 33.77
C VAL A 233 -13.29 7.93 33.29
N GLN A 234 -12.86 7.72 32.04
CA GLN A 234 -12.75 6.41 31.42
C GLN A 234 -11.31 6.17 30.97
N ILE A 235 -10.91 4.90 30.85
CA ILE A 235 -9.63 4.48 30.28
C ILE A 235 -9.83 3.33 29.29
N LEU A 236 -8.93 3.15 28.33
CA LEU A 236 -8.90 1.93 27.52
C LEU A 236 -8.46 0.73 28.37
N LEU A 237 -9.10 -0.41 28.15
CA LEU A 237 -8.73 -1.68 28.75
C LEU A 237 -7.59 -2.31 27.97
N ASN A 238 -6.41 -2.30 28.57
CA ASN A 238 -5.28 -3.13 28.22
C ASN A 238 -5.47 -4.53 28.83
N PHE A 239 -6.36 -5.33 28.23
CA PHE A 239 -6.62 -6.71 28.66
C PHE A 239 -5.34 -7.52 28.83
N ARG A 240 -5.39 -8.54 29.68
CA ARG A 240 -4.29 -9.47 29.86
C ARG A 240 -4.38 -10.58 28.81
N SER A 241 -3.29 -10.85 28.09
CA SER A 241 -3.25 -11.93 27.09
C SER A 241 -3.04 -13.30 27.75
N GLY A 242 -3.46 -14.36 27.08
CA GLY A 242 -3.35 -15.75 27.56
C GLY A 242 -4.70 -16.44 27.73
N ARG A 243 -4.67 -17.77 27.99
CA ARG A 243 -5.87 -18.59 28.25
C ARG A 243 -6.31 -18.54 29.72
N GLU A 244 -5.34 -18.54 30.63
CA GLU A 244 -5.54 -18.42 32.07
C GLU A 244 -4.86 -17.13 32.54
N ARG A 245 -5.66 -16.19 33.03
CA ARG A 245 -5.22 -14.80 33.32
C ARG A 245 -5.27 -14.47 34.79
N PHE A 246 -6.26 -15.05 35.47
CA PHE A 246 -6.54 -14.90 36.89
C PHE A 246 -6.76 -16.28 37.47
N ARG A 247 -6.38 -16.46 38.73
CA ARG A 247 -6.83 -17.62 39.50
C ARG A 247 -8.33 -17.50 39.72
N MET A 248 -9.03 -18.61 39.57
CA MET A 248 -10.46 -18.70 39.80
C MET A 248 -10.76 -19.92 40.66
N VAL A 249 -11.47 -19.70 41.77
CA VAL A 249 -11.99 -20.75 42.66
C VAL A 249 -13.50 -20.64 42.72
N THR A 250 -14.17 -21.76 42.94
CA THR A 250 -15.64 -21.79 42.98
C THR A 250 -16.18 -21.52 44.39
N LEU A 251 -17.47 -21.22 44.52
CA LEU A 251 -18.10 -21.13 45.85
C LEU A 251 -18.00 -22.46 46.61
N GLY A 252 -18.14 -23.60 45.91
CA GLY A 252 -17.90 -24.93 46.45
C GLY A 252 -16.47 -25.16 46.92
N ASP A 253 -15.46 -24.69 46.18
CA ASP A 253 -14.06 -24.80 46.60
C ASP A 253 -13.80 -23.99 47.87
N ILE A 254 -14.35 -22.77 47.96
CA ILE A 254 -14.29 -21.97 49.19
C ILE A 254 -14.93 -22.74 50.34
N LYS A 255 -16.12 -23.32 50.18
CA LYS A 255 -16.80 -24.09 51.24
C LYS A 255 -15.99 -25.28 51.72
N THR A 256 -15.49 -26.09 50.79
CA THR A 256 -14.77 -27.33 51.08
C THR A 256 -13.31 -27.09 51.50
N GLY A 257 -12.74 -25.92 51.23
CA GLY A 257 -11.33 -25.64 51.45
C GLY A 257 -10.41 -26.22 50.37
N ASN A 258 -10.96 -26.48 49.17
CA ASN A 258 -10.21 -27.04 48.04
C ASN A 258 -9.46 -25.95 47.25
N PHE A 259 -8.57 -25.23 47.90
CA PHE A 259 -7.72 -24.21 47.30
C PHE A 259 -6.52 -23.95 48.20
N ASP A 260 -5.48 -23.30 47.68
CA ASP A 260 -4.34 -22.87 48.48
C ASP A 260 -4.65 -21.54 49.19
N PRO A 261 -4.59 -21.46 50.54
CA PRO A 261 -4.84 -20.24 51.30
C PRO A 261 -3.99 -19.03 50.89
N SER A 262 -2.80 -19.26 50.33
CA SER A 262 -1.92 -18.19 49.84
C SER A 262 -2.51 -17.40 48.67
N TRP A 263 -3.54 -17.93 48.00
CA TRP A 263 -4.26 -17.23 46.93
C TRP A 263 -5.21 -16.15 47.45
N ILE A 264 -5.54 -16.16 48.75
CA ILE A 264 -6.45 -15.18 49.38
C ILE A 264 -5.67 -14.18 50.24
N ARG A 265 -4.68 -14.64 51.00
CA ARG A 265 -3.93 -13.82 51.95
C ARG A 265 -3.21 -12.67 51.27
N ASP A 266 -3.46 -11.44 51.73
CA ASP A 266 -2.88 -10.20 51.16
C ASP A 266 -3.14 -10.06 49.64
N ARG A 267 -4.32 -10.52 49.19
CA ARG A 267 -4.78 -10.42 47.79
C ARG A 267 -6.07 -9.62 47.66
N ILE A 268 -6.36 -9.21 46.43
CA ILE A 268 -7.68 -8.71 46.03
C ILE A 268 -8.54 -9.92 45.72
N VAL A 269 -9.67 -10.07 46.42
CA VAL A 269 -10.63 -11.14 46.14
C VAL A 269 -11.90 -10.53 45.56
N ILE A 270 -12.29 -10.95 44.36
CA ILE A 270 -13.52 -10.48 43.71
C ILE A 270 -14.50 -11.64 43.61
N ILE A 271 -15.67 -11.49 44.23
CA ILE A 271 -16.73 -12.50 44.26
C ILE A 271 -17.79 -12.11 43.24
N GLY A 272 -18.11 -12.98 42.30
CA GLY A 272 -19.06 -12.66 41.23
C GLY A 272 -19.63 -13.89 40.53
N MET A 273 -20.53 -13.66 39.57
CA MET A 273 -21.21 -14.74 38.84
C MET A 273 -20.33 -15.29 37.71
N THR A 274 -20.26 -16.61 37.61
CA THR A 274 -19.59 -17.33 36.50
C THR A 274 -20.47 -18.44 35.90
N ALA A 275 -21.75 -18.46 36.26
CA ALA A 275 -22.74 -19.41 35.78
C ALA A 275 -23.28 -19.00 34.39
N PRO A 276 -23.20 -19.87 33.35
CA PRO A 276 -23.77 -19.62 32.02
C PRO A 276 -25.26 -19.22 31.99
N SER A 277 -26.04 -19.64 33.00
CA SER A 277 -27.47 -19.36 33.14
C SER A 277 -27.77 -17.94 33.63
N VAL A 278 -26.80 -17.26 34.24
CA VAL A 278 -26.92 -15.89 34.76
C VAL A 278 -26.34 -14.93 33.73
N LYS A 279 -27.13 -13.93 33.31
CA LYS A 279 -26.75 -12.98 32.26
C LYS A 279 -25.72 -11.95 32.77
N ASP A 280 -24.48 -12.38 32.92
CA ASP A 280 -23.33 -11.55 33.29
C ASP A 280 -22.12 -11.84 32.38
N PHE A 281 -22.34 -11.75 31.06
CA PHE A 281 -21.30 -11.91 30.05
C PHE A 281 -21.11 -10.65 29.23
N ILE A 282 -19.84 -10.36 29.00
CA ILE A 282 -19.39 -9.21 28.24
C ILE A 282 -18.72 -9.70 26.97
N THR A 283 -19.08 -9.07 25.85
CA THR A 283 -18.51 -9.39 24.55
C THR A 283 -17.22 -8.59 24.36
N THR A 284 -16.14 -9.27 24.01
CA THR A 284 -14.88 -8.63 23.61
C THR A 284 -14.13 -9.51 22.63
N SER A 285 -13.45 -8.89 21.66
CA SER A 285 -12.56 -9.58 20.72
C SER A 285 -11.08 -9.32 21.02
N ALA A 286 -10.78 -8.52 22.04
CA ALA A 286 -9.42 -8.17 22.43
C ALA A 286 -8.66 -9.33 23.10
N ILE A 287 -9.37 -10.38 23.53
CA ILE A 287 -8.80 -11.57 24.15
C ILE A 287 -9.44 -12.86 23.64
N THR A 288 -8.63 -13.91 23.54
CA THR A 288 -9.10 -15.26 23.24
C THR A 288 -9.76 -15.86 24.48
N SER A 289 -11.07 -15.71 24.61
CA SER A 289 -11.84 -16.39 25.65
C SER A 289 -12.45 -17.69 25.12
N THR A 290 -12.36 -18.77 25.89
CA THR A 290 -13.04 -20.05 25.60
C THR A 290 -14.16 -20.36 26.60
N LYS A 291 -14.25 -19.63 27.71
CA LYS A 291 -15.25 -19.79 28.75
C LYS A 291 -15.86 -18.43 29.10
N PRO A 292 -17.20 -18.29 29.09
CA PRO A 292 -18.21 -19.33 28.83
C PRO A 292 -18.36 -19.69 27.34
N ALA A 293 -17.91 -18.83 26.42
CA ALA A 293 -17.98 -19.06 24.98
C ALA A 293 -16.94 -18.20 24.25
N PRO A 294 -16.59 -18.51 22.98
CA PRO A 294 -15.73 -17.67 22.16
C PRO A 294 -16.18 -16.21 22.12
N GLY A 295 -15.26 -15.29 22.47
CA GLY A 295 -15.52 -13.85 22.47
C GLY A 295 -16.41 -13.33 23.61
N ARG A 296 -16.72 -14.17 24.61
CA ARG A 296 -17.46 -13.80 25.82
C ARG A 296 -16.62 -14.01 27.07
N VAL A 297 -16.72 -13.06 27.99
CA VAL A 297 -15.97 -13.02 29.25
C VAL A 297 -16.94 -12.73 30.39
N TYR A 298 -16.72 -13.29 31.58
CA TYR A 298 -17.56 -13.02 32.75
C TYR A 298 -17.42 -11.57 33.22
N GLY A 299 -18.50 -10.93 33.68
CA GLY A 299 -18.46 -9.56 34.19
C GLY A 299 -17.41 -9.35 35.28
N VAL A 300 -17.34 -10.29 36.23
CA VAL A 300 -16.32 -10.31 37.28
C VAL A 300 -14.87 -10.38 36.76
N GLU A 301 -14.64 -11.04 35.62
CA GLU A 301 -13.32 -11.09 34.98
C GLU A 301 -12.95 -9.76 34.33
N ILE A 302 -13.93 -8.99 33.83
CA ILE A 302 -13.70 -7.61 33.37
C ILE A 302 -13.26 -6.71 34.54
N GLN A 303 -13.88 -6.85 35.71
CA GLN A 303 -13.46 -6.11 36.91
C GLN A 303 -12.02 -6.49 37.30
N ALA A 304 -11.69 -7.78 37.28
CA ALA A 304 -10.32 -8.26 37.53
C ALA A 304 -9.31 -7.68 36.53
N HIS A 305 -9.66 -7.58 35.24
CA HIS A 305 -8.85 -6.94 34.22
C HIS A 305 -8.58 -5.46 34.51
N ALA A 306 -9.62 -4.69 34.82
CA ALA A 306 -9.49 -3.28 35.14
C ALA A 306 -8.62 -3.05 36.39
N VAL A 307 -8.84 -3.82 37.45
CA VAL A 307 -8.04 -3.77 38.69
C VAL A 307 -6.57 -4.13 38.41
N SER A 308 -6.33 -5.28 37.76
CA SER A 308 -4.98 -5.77 37.44
C SER A 308 -4.21 -4.77 36.59
N GLN A 309 -4.87 -4.12 35.63
CA GLN A 309 -4.26 -3.07 34.82
C GLN A 309 -3.77 -1.90 35.68
N ILE A 310 -4.60 -1.39 36.59
CA ILE A 310 -4.24 -0.26 37.45
C ILE A 310 -3.08 -0.64 38.37
N ILE A 311 -3.20 -1.74 39.12
CA ILE A 311 -2.15 -2.14 40.08
C ILE A 311 -0.83 -2.49 39.38
N SER A 312 -0.88 -3.13 38.20
CA SER A 312 0.33 -3.48 37.45
C SER A 312 1.00 -2.26 36.83
N ALA A 313 0.22 -1.27 36.39
CA ALA A 313 0.78 -0.02 35.89
C ALA A 313 1.47 0.77 37.01
N VAL A 314 0.92 0.73 38.22
CA VAL A 314 1.47 1.43 39.39
C VAL A 314 2.72 0.71 39.95
N LEU A 315 2.64 -0.60 40.15
CA LEU A 315 3.68 -1.36 40.86
C LEU A 315 4.75 -1.96 39.94
N ASN A 316 4.41 -2.25 38.69
CA ASN A 316 5.31 -2.94 37.75
C ASN A 316 5.55 -2.17 36.45
N SER A 317 5.07 -0.93 36.38
CA SER A 317 5.16 -0.09 35.16
C SER A 317 4.60 -0.78 33.91
N ARG A 318 3.58 -1.65 34.06
CA ARG A 318 2.89 -2.27 32.92
C ARG A 318 2.32 -1.16 32.02
N PRO A 319 2.59 -1.17 30.70
CA PRO A 319 2.12 -0.11 29.81
C PRO A 319 0.61 0.08 29.86
N LEU A 320 0.18 1.34 29.93
CA LEU A 320 -1.21 1.75 29.73
C LEU A 320 -1.40 2.15 28.28
N LEU A 321 -2.59 1.89 27.73
CA LEU A 321 -2.91 2.25 26.36
C LEU A 321 -3.10 3.77 26.26
N LYS A 322 -2.26 4.38 25.42
CA LYS A 322 -2.23 5.80 25.09
C LYS A 322 -2.35 5.95 23.58
N THR A 323 -2.71 7.14 23.13
CA THR A 323 -2.68 7.53 21.71
C THR A 323 -1.77 8.74 21.55
N TRP A 324 -1.44 9.05 20.30
CA TRP A 324 -0.83 10.34 20.00
C TRP A 324 -1.84 11.48 20.15
N SER A 325 -1.34 12.71 20.16
CA SER A 325 -2.20 13.87 19.96
C SER A 325 -2.85 13.82 18.58
N GLU A 326 -4.07 14.33 18.45
CA GLU A 326 -4.81 14.34 17.18
C GLU A 326 -3.95 14.92 16.04
N PHE A 327 -3.22 16.02 16.31
CA PHE A 327 -2.32 16.64 15.34
C PHE A 327 -1.25 15.66 14.81
N SER A 328 -0.62 14.89 15.70
CA SER A 328 0.44 13.95 15.33
C SER A 328 -0.12 12.75 14.54
N GLU A 329 -1.35 12.32 14.85
CA GLU A 329 -2.04 11.28 14.07
C GLU A 329 -2.33 11.74 12.64
N TYR A 330 -2.80 12.97 12.44
CA TYR A 330 -3.00 13.52 11.10
C TYR A 330 -1.69 13.73 10.36
N LEU A 331 -0.62 14.17 11.04
CA LEU A 331 0.71 14.28 10.45
C LEU A 331 1.23 12.90 9.99
N TRP A 332 0.97 11.85 10.76
CA TRP A 332 1.29 10.48 10.41
C TRP A 332 0.52 10.00 9.16
N ILE A 333 -0.79 10.27 9.07
CA ILE A 333 -1.60 9.97 7.87
C ILE A 333 -1.07 10.73 6.65
N ILE A 334 -0.81 12.03 6.77
CA ILE A 334 -0.27 12.85 5.68
C ILE A 334 1.12 12.33 5.26
N GLY A 335 1.99 12.01 6.20
CA GLY A 335 3.33 11.47 5.94
C GLY A 335 3.29 10.19 5.10
N TRP A 336 2.45 9.22 5.49
CA TRP A 336 2.24 8.00 4.71
C TRP A 336 1.56 8.25 3.37
N GLY A 337 0.64 9.21 3.29
CA GLY A 337 0.04 9.63 2.03
C GLY A 337 1.07 10.19 1.05
N VAL A 338 1.99 11.05 1.52
CA VAL A 338 3.10 11.60 0.73
C VAL A 338 4.08 10.50 0.31
N LEU A 339 4.40 9.55 1.21
CA LEU A 339 5.21 8.39 0.85
C LEU A 339 4.56 7.57 -0.27
N GLY A 340 3.24 7.38 -0.25
CA GLY A 340 2.49 6.72 -1.32
C GLY A 340 2.65 7.44 -2.67
N ILE A 341 2.54 8.78 -2.69
CA ILE A 341 2.77 9.59 -3.91
C ILE A 341 4.19 9.36 -4.44
N ASN A 342 5.20 9.37 -3.56
CA ASN A 342 6.59 9.14 -3.96
C ASN A 342 6.80 7.76 -4.59
N PHE A 343 6.16 6.71 -4.05
CA PHE A 343 6.24 5.36 -4.61
C PHE A 343 5.67 5.31 -6.03
N ALA A 344 4.52 5.95 -6.25
CA ALA A 344 3.89 6.04 -7.56
C ALA A 344 4.74 6.82 -8.57
N CYS A 345 5.37 7.93 -8.16
CA CYS A 345 6.16 8.77 -9.07
C CYS A 345 7.52 8.18 -9.44
N LEU A 346 8.18 7.48 -8.51
CA LEU A 346 9.59 7.06 -8.68
C LEU A 346 9.74 5.70 -9.37
N ARG A 347 8.72 4.85 -9.35
CA ARG A 347 8.80 3.48 -9.87
C ARG A 347 8.15 3.39 -11.25
N LYS A 348 8.93 3.10 -12.30
CA LYS A 348 8.40 2.91 -13.65
C LYS A 348 7.76 1.53 -13.88
N SER A 349 8.20 0.51 -13.14
CA SER A 349 7.66 -0.85 -13.27
C SER A 349 6.43 -1.04 -12.35
N PRO A 350 5.27 -1.47 -12.88
CA PRO A 350 4.07 -1.69 -12.07
C PRO A 350 4.31 -2.79 -11.02
N PHE A 351 4.94 -3.89 -11.43
CA PHE A 351 5.19 -5.03 -10.55
C PHE A 351 6.07 -4.66 -9.35
N VAL A 352 7.16 -3.92 -9.60
CA VAL A 352 8.04 -3.45 -8.53
C VAL A 352 7.30 -2.49 -7.59
N ASN A 353 6.43 -1.63 -8.12
CA ASN A 353 5.61 -0.74 -7.29
C ASN A 353 4.63 -1.52 -6.41
N PHE A 354 3.89 -2.48 -6.96
CA PHE A 354 2.98 -3.34 -6.20
C PHE A 354 3.71 -4.09 -5.08
N LEU A 355 4.86 -4.69 -5.38
CA LEU A 355 5.66 -5.38 -4.37
C LEU A 355 6.17 -4.41 -3.29
N SER A 356 6.63 -3.22 -3.69
CA SER A 356 7.12 -2.20 -2.75
C SER A 356 6.01 -1.69 -1.82
N VAL A 357 4.82 -1.42 -2.36
CA VAL A 357 3.64 -1.01 -1.58
C VAL A 357 3.17 -2.14 -0.65
N GLY A 358 3.21 -3.39 -1.11
CA GLY A 358 2.90 -4.56 -0.29
C GLY A 358 3.83 -4.66 0.92
N ILE A 359 5.15 -4.62 0.68
CA ILE A 359 6.17 -4.67 1.75
C ILE A 359 6.01 -3.51 2.73
N ALA A 360 5.84 -2.29 2.24
CA ALA A 360 5.67 -1.11 3.08
C ALA A 360 4.37 -1.15 3.91
N SER A 361 3.28 -1.67 3.33
CA SER A 361 2.01 -1.89 4.05
C SER A 361 2.16 -2.93 5.16
N THR A 362 2.82 -4.05 4.89
CA THR A 362 3.11 -5.06 5.92
C THR A 362 4.00 -4.50 7.03
N PHE A 363 5.01 -3.69 6.67
CA PHE A 363 5.85 -3.00 7.64
C PHE A 363 5.05 -2.03 8.51
N LEU A 364 4.13 -1.25 7.91
CA LEU A 364 3.23 -0.34 8.64
C LEU A 364 2.33 -1.09 9.64
N ILE A 365 1.77 -2.23 9.25
CA ILE A 365 0.97 -3.08 10.16
C ILE A 365 1.84 -3.59 11.31
N LEU A 366 3.05 -4.09 11.01
CA LEU A 366 3.96 -4.64 12.01
C LEU A 366 4.44 -3.58 13.00
N ILE A 367 4.85 -2.39 12.53
CA ILE A 367 5.27 -1.31 13.43
C ILE A 367 4.11 -0.84 14.29
N SER A 368 2.90 -0.74 13.75
CA SER A 368 1.71 -0.35 14.52
C SER A 368 1.35 -1.39 15.58
N TYR A 369 1.49 -2.68 15.27
CA TYR A 369 1.33 -3.76 16.24
C TYR A 369 2.37 -3.65 17.37
N VAL A 370 3.66 -3.45 17.04
CA VAL A 370 4.73 -3.29 18.04
C VAL A 370 4.46 -2.07 18.93
N LEU A 371 4.09 -0.93 18.36
CA LEU A 371 3.74 0.26 19.13
C LEU A 371 2.57 -0.01 20.09
N LEU A 372 1.55 -0.77 19.66
CA LEU A 372 0.45 -1.15 20.54
C LEU A 372 0.94 -2.02 21.72
N THR A 373 1.85 -2.96 21.49
CA THR A 373 2.43 -3.77 22.57
C THR A 373 3.21 -2.94 23.60
N LEU A 374 3.74 -1.79 23.17
CA LEU A 374 4.39 -0.79 24.02
C LEU A 374 3.40 0.18 24.68
N GLY A 375 2.09 0.00 24.48
CA GLY A 375 1.04 0.85 25.03
C GLY A 375 0.67 2.06 24.18
N LEU A 376 1.12 2.15 22.92
CA LEU A 376 0.80 3.26 22.02
C LEU A 376 -0.06 2.80 20.84
N TRP A 377 -1.33 3.20 20.84
CA TRP A 377 -2.24 2.95 19.73
C TRP A 377 -2.14 4.09 18.70
N VAL A 378 -1.80 3.74 17.46
CA VAL A 378 -1.66 4.65 16.31
C VAL A 378 -2.68 4.27 15.22
N PRO A 379 -3.10 5.22 14.36
CA PRO A 379 -4.07 4.93 13.32
C PRO A 379 -3.47 4.04 12.22
N VAL A 380 -4.15 2.94 11.89
CA VAL A 380 -3.68 1.90 10.96
C VAL A 380 -4.49 1.91 9.66
N ILE A 381 -5.80 2.07 9.76
CA ILE A 381 -6.72 1.99 8.61
C ILE A 381 -6.62 3.22 7.71
N PRO A 382 -6.72 4.48 8.19
CA PRO A 382 -6.61 5.63 7.30
C PRO A 382 -5.20 5.75 6.72
N THR A 383 -4.17 5.31 7.46
CA THR A 383 -2.77 5.35 7.01
C THR A 383 -2.49 4.34 5.92
N LEU A 384 -2.96 3.09 6.08
CA LEU A 384 -2.91 2.08 5.02
C LEU A 384 -3.72 2.51 3.81
N LEU A 385 -4.95 3.00 4.02
CA LEU A 385 -5.83 3.39 2.92
C LEU A 385 -5.21 4.51 2.09
N VAL A 386 -4.74 5.59 2.72
CA VAL A 386 -4.13 6.71 1.99
C VAL A 386 -2.84 6.28 1.29
N PHE A 387 -2.03 5.44 1.93
CA PHE A 387 -0.79 4.93 1.35
C PHE A 387 -1.05 4.05 0.12
N VAL A 388 -1.99 3.11 0.21
CA VAL A 388 -2.31 2.18 -0.89
C VAL A 388 -3.00 2.92 -2.03
N LEU A 389 -3.98 3.79 -1.75
CA LEU A 389 -4.66 4.57 -2.79
C LEU A 389 -3.67 5.46 -3.54
N ASN A 390 -2.74 6.13 -2.83
CA ASN A 390 -1.72 6.94 -3.49
C ASN A 390 -0.67 6.08 -4.21
N GLY A 391 -0.17 5.02 -3.58
CA GLY A 391 0.89 4.18 -4.13
C GLY A 391 0.46 3.39 -5.37
N VAL A 392 -0.74 2.81 -5.35
CA VAL A 392 -1.26 1.99 -6.45
C VAL A 392 -2.12 2.81 -7.41
N GLY A 393 -3.06 3.60 -6.88
CA GLY A 393 -4.03 4.33 -7.68
C GLY A 393 -3.39 5.38 -8.57
N LEU A 394 -2.46 6.19 -8.03
CA LEU A 394 -1.76 7.20 -8.83
C LEU A 394 -0.82 6.57 -9.87
N MET A 395 -0.22 5.42 -9.54
CA MET A 395 0.64 4.70 -10.49
C MET A 395 -0.14 4.29 -11.75
N ALA A 396 -1.38 3.82 -11.60
CA ALA A 396 -2.24 3.51 -12.73
C ALA A 396 -2.54 4.75 -13.59
N LEU A 397 -2.81 5.90 -12.96
CA LEU A 397 -3.02 7.17 -13.66
C LEU A 397 -1.75 7.62 -14.41
N TYR A 398 -0.58 7.49 -13.79
CA TYR A 398 0.70 7.80 -14.43
C TYR A 398 0.98 6.92 -15.64
N GLN A 399 0.74 5.61 -15.54
CA GLN A 399 0.92 4.71 -16.68
C GLN A 399 -0.04 5.03 -17.82
N TYR A 400 -1.30 5.32 -17.49
CA TYR A 400 -2.28 5.71 -18.49
C TYR A 400 -1.88 6.99 -19.22
N ASP A 401 -1.42 8.02 -18.50
CA ASP A 401 -0.95 9.26 -19.11
C ASP A 401 0.30 9.02 -19.98
N GLN A 402 1.27 8.22 -19.53
CA GLN A 402 2.45 7.87 -20.33
C GLN A 402 2.07 7.17 -21.64
N VAL A 403 1.16 6.20 -21.59
CA VAL A 403 0.66 5.50 -22.78
C VAL A 403 -0.08 6.47 -23.71
N LEU A 404 -0.88 7.39 -23.15
CA LEU A 404 -1.60 8.38 -23.93
C LEU A 404 -0.64 9.36 -24.62
N GLN A 405 0.36 9.88 -23.91
CA GLN A 405 1.40 10.75 -24.47
C GLN A 405 2.19 10.04 -25.58
N SER A 406 2.55 8.76 -25.37
CA SER A 406 3.22 7.96 -26.41
C SER A 406 2.37 7.84 -27.67
N LYS A 407 1.05 7.64 -27.54
CA LYS A 407 0.12 7.57 -28.68
C LYS A 407 -0.07 8.93 -29.36
N ILE A 408 -0.05 10.03 -28.62
CA ILE A 408 -0.13 11.39 -29.20
C ILE A 408 1.14 11.68 -29.99
N ASN A 409 2.31 11.40 -29.42
CA ASN A 409 3.60 11.60 -30.07
C ASN A 409 3.74 10.74 -31.33
N SER A 410 3.29 9.48 -31.30
CA SER A 410 3.31 8.63 -32.49
C SER A 410 2.41 9.18 -33.59
N ARG A 411 1.19 9.65 -33.26
CA ARG A 411 0.29 10.31 -34.23
C ARG A 411 0.88 11.60 -34.80
N GLN A 412 1.56 12.40 -33.99
CA GLN A 412 2.23 13.60 -34.47
C GLN A 412 3.36 13.27 -35.45
N ALA A 413 4.17 12.26 -35.16
CA ALA A 413 5.23 11.81 -36.06
C ALA A 413 4.67 11.33 -37.41
N ILE A 414 3.52 10.67 -37.41
CA ILE A 414 2.81 10.24 -38.62
C ILE A 414 2.37 11.45 -39.46
N ILE A 415 1.77 12.45 -38.81
CA ILE A 415 1.32 13.69 -39.47
C ILE A 415 2.52 14.39 -40.14
N GLU A 416 3.63 14.54 -39.41
CA GLU A 416 4.84 15.19 -39.92
C GLU A 416 5.40 14.42 -41.13
N ARG A 417 5.48 13.09 -41.04
CA ARG A 417 5.96 12.23 -42.13
C ARG A 417 5.07 12.29 -43.36
N THR A 418 3.76 12.34 -43.15
CA THR A 418 2.78 12.49 -44.23
C THR A 418 2.98 13.84 -44.92
N PHE A 419 3.20 14.90 -44.16
CA PHE A 419 3.50 16.22 -44.70
C PHE A 419 4.79 16.21 -45.53
N GLU A 420 5.87 15.63 -45.01
CA GLU A 420 7.14 15.49 -45.76
C GLU A 420 6.95 14.68 -47.06
N MET A 421 6.17 13.59 -47.03
CA MET A 421 5.91 12.77 -48.21
C MET A 421 5.12 13.53 -49.28
N ILE A 422 4.08 14.27 -48.86
CA ILE A 422 3.31 15.13 -49.76
C ILE A 422 4.18 16.25 -50.33
N HIS A 423 5.03 16.87 -49.51
CA HIS A 423 5.91 17.96 -49.91
C HIS A 423 6.99 17.50 -50.90
N ASN A 424 7.60 16.35 -50.67
CA ASN A 424 8.73 15.86 -51.47
C ASN A 424 8.31 15.08 -52.74
N GLY A 425 7.06 14.61 -52.83
CA GLY A 425 6.54 13.94 -54.01
C GLY A 425 5.48 14.78 -54.73
N PRO A 426 4.18 14.58 -54.44
CA PRO A 426 3.08 15.18 -55.19
C PRO A 426 3.19 16.69 -55.40
N LEU A 427 3.55 17.46 -54.36
CA LEU A 427 3.63 18.92 -54.47
C LEU A 427 4.77 19.38 -55.38
N GLN A 428 5.92 18.70 -55.38
CA GLN A 428 7.02 19.01 -56.28
C GLN A 428 6.68 18.63 -57.73
N THR A 429 6.09 17.46 -57.94
CA THR A 429 5.60 17.04 -59.26
C THR A 429 4.59 18.04 -59.81
N LEU A 430 3.60 18.44 -59.00
CA LEU A 430 2.63 19.47 -59.37
C LEU A 430 3.28 20.82 -59.70
N ALA A 431 4.24 21.29 -58.90
CA ALA A 431 4.95 22.54 -59.14
C ALA A 431 5.74 22.50 -60.47
N LYS A 432 6.38 21.37 -60.77
CA LYS A 432 7.09 21.13 -62.04
C LYS A 432 6.12 21.17 -63.23
N THR A 433 4.99 20.49 -63.12
CA THR A 433 3.94 20.49 -64.16
C THR A 433 3.38 21.88 -64.42
N LEU A 434 3.08 22.64 -63.36
CA LEU A 434 2.61 24.03 -63.48
C LEU A 434 3.65 24.94 -64.15
N LYS A 435 4.94 24.72 -63.89
CA LYS A 435 6.02 25.47 -64.55
C LYS A 435 6.07 25.20 -66.05
N TYR A 436 5.97 23.93 -66.47
CA TYR A 436 5.93 23.55 -67.89
C TYR A 436 4.78 24.22 -68.65
N VAL A 437 3.59 24.30 -68.04
CA VAL A 437 2.41 24.94 -68.63
C VAL A 437 2.59 26.45 -68.78
N ARG A 438 3.21 27.12 -67.80
CA ARG A 438 3.39 28.58 -67.82
C ARG A 438 4.47 29.05 -68.79
N GLU A 439 5.56 28.31 -68.94
CA GLU A 439 6.72 28.76 -69.73
C GLU A 439 6.56 28.52 -71.25
N ARG A 440 5.54 27.75 -71.71
CA ARG A 440 5.25 27.49 -73.14
C ARG A 440 6.47 27.09 -73.99
N ASN A 441 7.37 26.26 -73.44
CA ASN A 441 8.67 25.95 -74.07
C ASN A 441 8.62 24.85 -75.16
N LEU A 442 7.47 24.23 -75.46
CA LEU A 442 7.35 23.08 -76.38
C LEU A 442 6.16 23.22 -77.35
N PRO A 443 6.24 22.66 -78.57
CA PRO A 443 5.11 22.59 -79.49
C PRO A 443 3.95 21.76 -78.89
N THR A 444 2.70 22.16 -79.17
CA THR A 444 1.47 21.71 -78.47
C THR A 444 1.33 20.18 -78.34
N ASN A 445 1.79 19.42 -79.33
CA ASN A 445 1.67 17.96 -79.34
C ASN A 445 2.64 17.26 -78.37
N GLU A 446 3.86 17.77 -78.21
CA GLU A 446 4.84 17.22 -77.24
C GLU A 446 4.51 17.66 -75.81
N LEU A 447 3.97 18.87 -75.66
CA LEU A 447 3.55 19.41 -74.37
C LEU A 447 2.40 18.60 -73.75
N LEU A 448 1.45 18.13 -74.56
CA LEU A 448 0.34 17.27 -74.12
C LEU A 448 0.83 15.91 -73.59
N SER A 449 1.77 15.27 -74.30
CA SER A 449 2.29 13.95 -73.91
C SER A 449 3.10 14.02 -72.61
N GLU A 450 3.93 15.05 -72.42
CA GLU A 450 4.72 15.18 -71.18
C GLU A 450 3.84 15.61 -69.99
N LEU A 451 2.76 16.38 -70.23
CA LEU A 451 1.74 16.69 -69.22
C LEU A 451 1.00 15.44 -68.74
N GLU A 452 0.56 14.59 -69.67
CA GLU A 452 -0.13 13.33 -69.35
C GLU A 452 0.75 12.45 -68.47
N LYS A 453 2.02 12.30 -68.83
CA LYS A 453 3.01 11.54 -68.08
C LYS A 453 3.28 12.09 -66.67
N GLU A 454 3.43 13.40 -66.50
CA GLU A 454 3.66 14.00 -65.17
C GLU A 454 2.38 13.99 -64.32
N LEU A 455 1.19 14.06 -64.93
CA LEU A 455 -0.10 13.91 -64.22
C LEU A 455 -0.35 12.45 -63.80
N GLU A 456 0.00 11.46 -64.62
CA GLU A 456 -0.02 10.04 -64.24
C GLU A 456 0.95 9.78 -63.08
N LYS A 457 2.15 10.36 -63.12
CA LYS A 457 3.12 10.30 -62.03
C LYS A 457 2.57 10.93 -60.75
N LEU A 458 1.94 12.10 -60.84
CA LEU A 458 1.29 12.76 -59.71
C LEU A 458 0.18 11.89 -59.10
N ASN A 459 -0.67 11.29 -59.94
CA ASN A 459 -1.73 10.39 -59.51
C ASN A 459 -1.16 9.16 -58.77
N TYR A 460 -0.07 8.59 -59.29
CA TYR A 460 0.63 7.49 -58.64
C TYR A 460 1.24 7.90 -57.29
N GLU A 461 1.89 9.07 -57.20
CA GLU A 461 2.46 9.58 -55.95
C GLU A 461 1.39 9.86 -54.89
N LEU A 462 0.24 10.43 -55.28
CA LEU A 462 -0.91 10.65 -54.39
C LEU A 462 -1.52 9.33 -53.90
N ARG A 463 -1.62 8.32 -54.78
CA ARG A 463 -2.06 6.98 -54.41
C ARG A 463 -1.11 6.33 -53.41
N GLY A 464 0.19 6.54 -53.56
CA GLY A 464 1.21 6.09 -52.60
C GLY A 464 1.04 6.72 -51.20
N VAL A 465 0.68 8.01 -51.11
CA VAL A 465 0.37 8.66 -49.82
C VAL A 465 -0.89 8.05 -49.19
N TYR A 466 -1.92 7.78 -50.01
CA TYR A 466 -3.16 7.13 -49.54
C TYR A 466 -2.89 5.71 -49.03
N GLU A 467 -2.13 4.91 -49.77
CA GLU A 467 -1.75 3.55 -49.39
C GLU A 467 -0.91 3.55 -48.10
N PHE A 468 0.02 4.50 -47.94
CA PHE A 468 0.78 4.70 -46.70
C PHE A 468 -0.13 4.94 -45.48
N LEU A 469 -1.09 5.86 -45.60
CA LEU A 469 -2.03 6.18 -44.52
C LEU A 469 -3.02 5.03 -44.24
N GLN A 470 -3.40 4.27 -45.26
CA GLN A 470 -4.36 3.18 -45.13
C GLN A 470 -3.74 1.91 -44.54
N ALA A 471 -2.44 1.68 -44.78
CA ALA A 471 -1.72 0.56 -44.21
C ALA A 471 -1.44 0.75 -42.70
N GLU A 472 -1.43 1.98 -42.19
CA GLU A 472 -0.96 2.29 -40.84
C GLU A 472 -1.80 1.75 -39.65
N PRO A 473 -3.15 1.69 -39.71
CA PRO A 473 -3.95 1.04 -38.66
C PRO A 473 -3.69 -0.47 -38.54
N LEU A 474 -3.10 -1.10 -39.55
CA LEU A 474 -2.78 -2.53 -39.61
C LEU A 474 -1.33 -2.84 -39.19
N ILE A 475 -0.45 -1.84 -39.07
CA ILE A 475 1.00 -1.97 -38.86
C ILE A 475 1.41 -1.60 -37.41
N GLN A 476 0.68 -2.10 -36.41
CA GLN A 476 1.32 -2.32 -35.10
C GLN A 476 1.90 -3.74 -35.11
N ASP A 477 3.17 -3.83 -35.50
CA ASP A 477 4.22 -4.57 -34.77
C ASP A 477 5.17 -5.46 -35.60
N ASN A 478 5.00 -5.74 -36.90
CA ASN A 478 5.82 -6.80 -37.52
C ASN A 478 6.33 -6.66 -38.97
N SER A 479 6.01 -5.62 -39.77
CA SER A 479 6.49 -5.57 -41.17
C SER A 479 7.20 -4.27 -41.59
N LEU A 480 8.11 -4.37 -42.57
CA LEU A 480 8.85 -3.27 -43.21
C LEU A 480 8.51 -3.23 -44.70
N TYR A 481 8.04 -2.08 -45.19
CA TYR A 481 7.84 -1.86 -46.63
C TYR A 481 9.06 -1.21 -47.28
N LEU A 482 9.60 -1.84 -48.33
CA LEU A 482 10.62 -1.27 -49.22
C LEU A 482 9.95 -0.76 -50.51
N GLY A 483 10.48 0.31 -51.10
CA GLY A 483 9.89 0.95 -52.29
C GLY A 483 9.54 -0.03 -53.43
N ARG A 484 8.36 0.18 -54.05
CA ARG A 484 7.57 -0.71 -54.95
C ARG A 484 6.55 -1.65 -54.28
N GLY A 485 6.16 -1.39 -53.02
CA GLY A 485 5.07 -2.15 -52.37
C GLY A 485 5.49 -3.54 -51.91
N LEU A 486 6.78 -3.75 -51.64
CA LEU A 486 7.30 -5.00 -51.12
C LEU A 486 7.23 -5.00 -49.58
N GLU A 487 6.55 -5.98 -49.02
CA GLU A 487 6.44 -6.22 -47.58
C GLU A 487 7.49 -7.24 -47.09
N LEU A 488 8.22 -6.90 -46.04
CA LEU A 488 9.16 -7.79 -45.35
C LEU A 488 8.65 -8.06 -43.93
N ASP A 489 8.58 -9.33 -43.51
CA ASP A 489 8.26 -9.69 -42.12
C ASP A 489 9.52 -9.60 -41.25
N LEU A 490 9.48 -8.77 -40.22
CA LEU A 490 10.60 -8.53 -39.32
C LEU A 490 10.69 -9.58 -38.19
N ARG A 491 9.73 -10.52 -38.14
CA ARG A 491 9.81 -11.72 -37.30
C ARG A 491 10.80 -12.74 -37.84
N ASP A 492 11.13 -12.66 -39.14
CA ASP A 492 12.16 -13.51 -39.71
C ASP A 492 13.54 -13.17 -39.10
N PRO A 493 14.46 -14.17 -39.03
CA PRO A 493 15.82 -13.93 -38.59
C PRO A 493 16.46 -12.78 -39.37
N ILE A 494 17.15 -11.87 -38.68
CA ILE A 494 17.65 -10.63 -39.31
C ILE A 494 18.56 -10.90 -40.52
N GLN A 495 19.29 -12.03 -40.57
CA GLN A 495 20.06 -12.41 -41.76
C GLN A 495 19.19 -12.65 -43.01
N GLU A 496 18.00 -13.22 -42.84
CA GLU A 496 17.06 -13.52 -43.94
C GLU A 496 16.44 -12.21 -44.44
N VAL A 497 16.01 -11.35 -43.51
CA VAL A 497 15.47 -10.03 -43.84
C VAL A 497 16.51 -9.17 -44.57
N LEU A 498 17.76 -9.11 -44.08
CA LEU A 498 18.83 -8.36 -44.74
C LEU A 498 19.18 -8.94 -46.11
N TYR A 499 19.13 -10.27 -46.27
CA TYR A 499 19.33 -10.90 -47.57
C TYR A 499 18.21 -10.53 -48.56
N GLN A 500 16.95 -10.50 -48.10
CA GLN A 500 15.82 -10.05 -48.90
C GLN A 500 16.02 -8.58 -49.31
N VAL A 501 16.33 -7.67 -48.38
CA VAL A 501 16.64 -6.25 -48.66
C VAL A 501 17.72 -6.12 -49.73
N TYR A 502 18.81 -6.90 -49.62
CA TYR A 502 19.89 -6.93 -50.60
C TYR A 502 19.40 -7.32 -52.01
N LEU A 503 18.64 -8.41 -52.11
CA LEU A 503 18.12 -8.91 -53.40
C LEU A 503 17.22 -7.87 -54.07
N TYR A 504 16.25 -7.33 -53.33
CA TYR A 504 15.28 -6.40 -53.89
C TYR A 504 15.89 -5.04 -54.24
N THR A 505 16.84 -4.57 -53.44
CA THR A 505 17.53 -3.31 -53.75
C THR A 505 18.30 -3.42 -55.05
N LEU A 506 18.97 -4.55 -55.31
CA LEU A 506 19.71 -4.78 -56.56
C LEU A 506 18.84 -4.96 -57.81
N GLN A 507 17.53 -5.22 -57.67
CA GLN A 507 16.59 -5.27 -58.80
C GLN A 507 16.15 -3.88 -59.28
N ARG A 508 16.51 -2.82 -58.55
CA ARG A 508 16.22 -1.43 -58.95
C ARG A 508 17.02 -1.05 -60.19
N ASP A 509 16.40 -0.24 -61.07
CA ASP A 509 17.04 0.24 -62.29
C ASP A 509 17.96 1.43 -62.00
N PHE A 510 19.14 1.13 -61.44
CA PHE A 510 20.19 2.12 -61.23
C PHE A 510 21.33 1.95 -62.24
N PRO A 511 21.93 3.05 -62.76
CA PRO A 511 22.95 3.00 -63.80
C PRO A 511 24.17 2.14 -63.44
N CYS A 512 24.68 2.25 -62.20
CA CYS A 512 25.90 1.57 -61.79
C CYS A 512 25.69 0.09 -61.48
N PHE A 513 24.45 -0.37 -61.24
CA PHE A 513 24.20 -1.80 -61.02
C PHE A 513 24.42 -2.64 -62.28
N LYS A 514 24.24 -2.05 -63.46
CA LYS A 514 24.45 -2.71 -64.76
C LYS A 514 25.92 -3.03 -65.05
N THR A 515 26.87 -2.38 -64.34
CA THR A 515 28.31 -2.58 -64.54
C THR A 515 28.93 -3.63 -63.60
N ILE A 516 28.19 -4.08 -62.58
CA ILE A 516 28.67 -5.05 -61.58
C ILE A 516 28.79 -6.45 -62.22
N LYS A 517 30.00 -7.00 -62.26
CA LYS A 517 30.30 -8.35 -62.77
C LYS A 517 30.43 -9.40 -61.66
N ILE A 518 30.93 -9.00 -60.48
CA ILE A 518 31.18 -9.89 -59.35
C ILE A 518 30.36 -9.42 -58.14
N LYS A 519 29.54 -10.32 -57.59
CA LYS A 519 28.70 -10.08 -56.40
C LYS A 519 29.08 -11.07 -55.30
N ILE A 520 29.81 -10.61 -54.29
CA ILE A 520 30.20 -11.43 -53.13
C ILE A 520 29.24 -11.14 -51.99
N ARG A 521 28.73 -12.19 -51.35
CA ARG A 521 27.78 -12.05 -50.24
C ARG A 521 28.10 -13.03 -49.11
N SER A 522 28.03 -12.56 -47.87
CA SER A 522 28.13 -13.36 -46.65
C SER A 522 27.13 -12.81 -45.65
N PHE A 523 26.20 -13.62 -45.16
CA PHE A 523 25.25 -13.22 -44.11
C PHE A 523 25.34 -14.25 -42.99
N ASP A 524 26.29 -14.05 -42.07
CA ASP A 524 26.50 -14.99 -40.96
C ASP A 524 25.31 -14.91 -39.98
N PRO A 525 24.79 -16.02 -39.47
CA PRO A 525 23.63 -15.97 -38.58
C PRO A 525 23.96 -15.23 -37.27
N ILE A 526 22.98 -14.50 -36.73
CA ILE A 526 23.05 -13.84 -35.42
C ILE A 526 21.82 -14.22 -34.59
N ASP A 527 22.02 -14.38 -33.28
CA ASP A 527 20.93 -14.47 -32.31
C ASP A 527 20.19 -13.13 -32.25
N ASP A 528 18.98 -13.09 -32.79
CA ASP A 528 18.20 -11.89 -32.97
C ASP A 528 17.34 -11.52 -31.76
N GLN A 529 17.40 -12.31 -30.66
CA GLN A 529 16.71 -12.01 -29.39
C GLN A 529 17.11 -10.65 -28.79
N TYR A 530 18.28 -10.13 -29.16
CA TYR A 530 18.81 -8.86 -28.67
C TYR A 530 18.51 -7.66 -29.57
N LEU A 531 17.89 -7.87 -30.74
CA LEU A 531 17.48 -6.81 -31.64
C LEU A 531 15.97 -6.58 -31.51
N ASN A 532 15.58 -5.40 -31.03
CA ASN A 532 14.18 -5.01 -31.08
C ASN A 532 13.74 -4.69 -32.52
N LEU A 533 12.43 -4.60 -32.75
CA LEU A 533 11.86 -4.34 -34.07
C LEU A 533 12.42 -3.06 -34.72
N GLU A 534 12.58 -1.98 -33.93
CA GLU A 534 13.10 -0.70 -34.39
C GLU A 534 14.56 -0.83 -34.88
N GLN A 535 15.37 -1.60 -34.16
CA GLN A 535 16.76 -1.89 -34.53
C GLN A 535 16.84 -2.75 -35.80
N LYS A 536 16.00 -3.78 -35.93
CA LYS A 536 15.89 -4.57 -37.17
C LYS A 536 15.52 -3.69 -38.36
N GLN A 537 14.56 -2.78 -38.20
CA GLN A 537 14.19 -1.80 -39.22
C GLN A 537 15.35 -0.86 -39.58
N GLY A 538 16.07 -0.35 -38.58
CA GLY A 538 17.23 0.51 -38.77
C GLY A 538 18.32 -0.16 -39.61
N LEU A 539 18.62 -1.44 -39.34
CA LEU A 539 19.59 -2.24 -40.11
C LEU A 539 19.16 -2.44 -41.57
N CYS A 540 17.88 -2.72 -41.81
CA CYS A 540 17.35 -2.88 -43.15
C CYS A 540 17.43 -1.57 -43.96
N ARG A 541 17.08 -0.44 -43.34
CA ARG A 541 17.20 0.88 -43.98
C ARG A 541 18.65 1.25 -44.26
N PHE A 542 19.56 0.92 -43.35
CA PHE A 542 20.99 1.13 -43.57
C PHE A 542 21.47 0.39 -44.82
N LEU A 543 21.13 -0.89 -44.95
CA LEU A 543 21.52 -1.71 -46.09
C LEU A 543 20.93 -1.21 -47.41
N GLU A 544 19.62 -0.90 -47.43
CA GLU A 544 18.93 -0.37 -48.61
C GLU A 544 19.60 0.92 -49.11
N GLU A 545 19.80 1.88 -48.21
CA GLU A 545 20.36 3.20 -48.56
C GLU A 545 21.83 3.08 -48.96
N ALA A 546 22.63 2.24 -48.29
CA ALA A 546 24.01 1.99 -48.67
C ALA A 546 24.12 1.39 -50.09
N LEU A 547 23.28 0.41 -50.42
CA LEU A 547 23.23 -0.17 -51.76
C LEU A 547 22.72 0.81 -52.82
N CYS A 548 21.70 1.63 -52.50
CA CYS A 548 21.24 2.68 -53.40
C CYS A 548 22.35 3.69 -53.71
N ASN A 549 23.19 4.03 -52.72
CA ASN A 549 24.34 4.90 -52.94
C ASN A 549 25.36 4.28 -53.90
N VAL A 550 25.63 2.98 -53.82
CA VAL A 550 26.44 2.28 -54.82
C VAL A 550 25.81 2.38 -56.20
N GLY A 551 24.51 2.08 -56.33
CA GLY A 551 23.81 2.12 -57.63
C GLY A 551 23.79 3.49 -58.29
N LYS A 552 23.68 4.55 -57.49
CA LYS A 552 23.63 5.94 -57.98
C LYS A 552 25.00 6.56 -58.23
N HIS A 553 26.02 6.21 -57.43
CA HIS A 553 27.24 7.01 -57.33
C HIS A 553 28.56 6.24 -57.56
N ALA A 554 28.58 4.91 -57.53
CA ALA A 554 29.81 4.13 -57.71
C ALA A 554 30.13 3.89 -59.21
N ILE A 555 30.56 4.96 -59.91
CA ILE A 555 30.87 4.90 -61.34
C ILE A 555 32.01 3.92 -61.59
N GLY A 556 31.85 3.02 -62.57
CA GLY A 556 32.87 2.03 -62.93
C GLY A 556 32.94 0.80 -62.01
N VAL A 557 31.99 0.65 -61.07
CA VAL A 557 31.95 -0.52 -60.18
C VAL A 557 31.82 -1.82 -60.98
N THR A 558 32.72 -2.76 -60.71
CA THR A 558 32.74 -4.10 -61.32
C THR A 558 32.62 -5.21 -60.27
N ARG A 559 32.89 -4.90 -59.01
CA ARG A 559 32.79 -5.81 -57.87
C ARG A 559 32.05 -5.11 -56.71
N LEU A 560 31.03 -5.80 -56.19
CA LEU A 560 30.30 -5.41 -54.98
C LEU A 560 30.38 -6.57 -53.98
N GLU A 561 30.75 -6.27 -52.75
CA GLU A 561 30.84 -7.21 -51.64
C GLU A 561 29.98 -6.71 -50.47
N VAL A 562 29.02 -7.54 -50.05
CA VAL A 562 28.16 -7.27 -48.90
C VAL A 562 28.37 -8.37 -47.88
N SER A 563 28.83 -8.03 -46.69
CA SER A 563 29.11 -9.01 -45.65
C SER A 563 28.54 -8.61 -44.30
N CYS A 564 27.85 -9.53 -43.65
CA CYS A 564 27.51 -9.49 -42.23
C CYS A 564 28.33 -10.56 -41.53
N LYS A 565 29.26 -10.14 -40.66
CA LYS A 565 30.16 -11.07 -39.95
C LYS A 565 30.25 -10.72 -38.47
N GLN A 566 30.32 -11.75 -37.63
CA GLN A 566 30.62 -11.60 -36.21
C GLN A 566 32.14 -11.72 -35.99
N LYS A 567 32.75 -10.72 -35.37
CA LYS A 567 34.17 -10.71 -35.01
C LYS A 567 34.37 -10.05 -33.66
N GLU A 568 35.08 -10.73 -32.75
CA GLU A 568 35.53 -10.17 -31.45
C GLU A 568 34.40 -9.57 -30.58
N GLY A 569 33.19 -10.14 -30.64
CA GLY A 569 32.03 -9.66 -29.87
C GLY A 569 31.25 -8.51 -30.53
N PHE A 570 31.64 -8.12 -31.75
CA PHE A 570 30.89 -7.19 -32.59
C PHE A 570 30.30 -7.92 -33.79
N TYR A 571 29.09 -7.54 -34.17
CA TYR A 571 28.51 -7.91 -35.45
C TYR A 571 28.60 -6.73 -36.39
N THR A 572 29.11 -6.98 -37.59
CA THR A 572 29.51 -5.93 -38.54
C THR A 572 28.86 -6.17 -39.89
N LEU A 573 28.04 -5.20 -40.32
CA LEU A 573 27.48 -5.12 -41.66
C LEU A 573 28.33 -4.17 -42.51
N SER A 574 28.92 -4.71 -43.57
CA SER A 574 29.91 -4.07 -44.41
C SER A 574 29.50 -4.15 -45.89
N ILE A 575 29.52 -3.01 -46.57
CA ILE A 575 29.27 -2.86 -48.00
C ILE A 575 30.52 -2.27 -48.63
N LEU A 576 31.13 -3.02 -49.53
CA LEU A 576 32.39 -2.71 -50.20
C LEU A 576 32.19 -2.71 -51.72
N ASP A 577 32.52 -1.60 -52.36
CA ASP A 577 32.55 -1.48 -53.82
C ASP A 577 33.95 -1.07 -54.32
N ASN A 578 34.25 -1.37 -55.59
CA ASN A 578 35.49 -0.95 -56.26
C ASN A 578 35.27 0.16 -57.30
N GLY A 579 34.21 0.97 -57.15
CA GLY A 579 33.90 2.08 -58.05
C GLY A 579 34.77 3.33 -57.79
N SER A 580 34.34 4.47 -58.32
CA SER A 580 35.09 5.74 -58.31
C SER A 580 35.45 6.34 -56.94
N GLY A 581 35.02 5.76 -55.83
CA GLY A 581 35.27 6.29 -54.48
C GLY A 581 34.35 7.48 -54.11
N ILE A 582 34.67 8.15 -53.01
CA ILE A 582 33.88 9.25 -52.45
C ILE A 582 34.34 10.57 -53.07
N ASN A 583 33.52 11.17 -53.94
CA ASN A 583 33.83 12.43 -54.65
C ASN A 583 33.36 13.70 -53.92
N SER A 584 32.82 13.61 -52.70
CA SER A 584 32.30 14.76 -51.94
C SER A 584 32.65 14.66 -50.46
N SER A 585 33.17 15.74 -49.88
CA SER A 585 33.48 15.89 -48.46
C SER A 585 32.29 16.41 -47.61
N ARG A 586 31.13 16.69 -48.22
CA ARG A 586 29.93 17.12 -47.50
C ARG A 586 29.12 15.94 -46.99
N GLU A 587 28.81 15.93 -45.69
CA GLU A 587 27.93 14.93 -45.09
C GLU A 587 26.49 15.13 -45.59
N GLY A 588 26.01 14.20 -46.41
CA GLY A 588 24.61 14.17 -46.85
C GLY A 588 23.68 13.61 -45.76
N GLN A 589 22.37 13.85 -45.89
CA GLN A 589 21.34 13.37 -44.95
C GLN A 589 21.44 11.86 -44.65
N GLY A 590 21.73 11.02 -45.66
CA GLY A 590 21.92 9.58 -45.46
C GLY A 590 23.09 9.21 -44.55
N THR A 591 24.18 9.98 -44.56
CA THR A 591 25.33 9.75 -43.65
C THR A 591 24.99 10.13 -42.20
N GLN A 592 24.16 11.17 -42.00
CA GLN A 592 23.67 11.54 -40.68
C GLN A 592 22.71 10.48 -40.12
N GLN A 593 21.86 9.91 -40.98
CA GLN A 593 20.97 8.80 -40.63
C GLN A 593 21.76 7.56 -40.17
N PHE A 594 22.85 7.22 -40.85
CA PHE A 594 23.72 6.10 -40.47
C PHE A 594 24.37 6.29 -39.09
N LYS A 595 24.80 7.51 -38.77
CA LYS A 595 25.31 7.85 -37.43
C LYS A 595 24.24 7.69 -36.34
N ASN A 596 22.99 8.02 -36.63
CA ASN A 596 21.88 7.86 -35.68
C ASN A 596 21.56 6.37 -35.45
N ILE A 597 21.54 5.56 -36.51
CA ILE A 597 21.35 4.10 -36.41
C ILE A 597 22.48 3.47 -35.59
N ALA A 598 23.74 3.90 -35.81
CA ALA A 598 24.86 3.45 -34.98
C ALA A 598 24.68 3.78 -33.50
N LYS A 599 24.21 5.00 -33.16
CA LYS A 599 23.91 5.37 -31.77
C LYS A 599 22.79 4.51 -31.16
N GLN A 600 21.73 4.22 -31.91
CA GLN A 600 20.63 3.36 -31.45
C GLN A 600 21.08 1.91 -31.16
N LEU A 601 22.12 1.45 -31.86
CA LEU A 601 22.70 0.12 -31.67
C LEU A 601 23.86 0.11 -30.65
N ASN A 602 24.19 1.24 -30.00
CA ASN A 602 25.43 1.41 -29.23
C ASN A 602 26.69 0.99 -30.01
N GLY A 603 26.66 1.23 -31.32
CA GLY A 603 27.66 0.80 -32.29
C GLY A 603 28.45 1.94 -32.93
N ASN A 604 29.28 1.58 -33.90
CA ASN A 604 30.12 2.51 -34.66
C ASN A 604 29.83 2.41 -36.16
N PHE A 605 29.76 3.57 -36.81
CA PHE A 605 29.64 3.69 -38.26
C PHE A 605 30.94 4.25 -38.86
N ARG A 606 31.39 3.66 -39.96
CA ARG A 606 32.59 4.08 -40.71
C ARG A 606 32.30 4.11 -42.20
N ARG A 607 32.79 5.15 -42.88
CA ARG A 607 32.74 5.26 -44.34
C ARG A 607 33.99 5.93 -44.87
N PHE A 608 34.71 5.29 -45.79
CA PHE A 608 35.93 5.85 -46.39
C PHE A 608 36.22 5.23 -47.77
N SER A 609 37.06 5.90 -48.56
CA SER A 609 37.50 5.43 -49.87
C SER A 609 38.73 4.54 -49.76
N LEU A 610 38.81 3.52 -50.63
CA LEU A 610 39.95 2.63 -50.75
C LEU A 610 40.87 3.03 -51.90
N SER A 611 42.17 2.78 -51.75
CA SER A 611 43.17 2.98 -52.79
C SER A 611 43.44 1.68 -53.55
N PRO A 612 43.51 1.65 -54.90
CA PRO A 612 43.43 2.80 -55.81
C PRO A 612 42.00 3.27 -56.14
N HIS A 613 40.97 2.43 -55.99
CA HIS A 613 39.54 2.77 -56.21
C HIS A 613 38.62 1.96 -55.26
N GLY A 614 37.49 2.55 -54.86
CA GLY A 614 36.44 1.88 -54.08
C GLY A 614 35.93 2.64 -52.86
N THR A 615 34.82 2.19 -52.29
CA THR A 615 34.26 2.71 -51.02
C THR A 615 33.92 1.56 -50.08
N LEU A 616 34.28 1.72 -48.81
CA LEU A 616 33.81 0.86 -47.72
C LEU A 616 32.81 1.64 -46.85
N CYS A 617 31.65 1.05 -46.61
CA CYS A 617 30.61 1.55 -45.72
C CYS A 617 30.28 0.46 -44.69
N GLU A 618 30.53 0.72 -43.43
CA GLU A 618 30.51 -0.30 -42.37
C GLU A 618 29.73 0.20 -41.13
N LEU A 619 28.86 -0.65 -40.61
CA LEU A 619 28.13 -0.47 -39.36
C LEU A 619 28.41 -1.66 -38.44
N SER A 620 28.92 -1.40 -37.25
CA SER A 620 29.30 -2.42 -36.26
C SER A 620 28.62 -2.17 -34.92
N TRP A 621 28.12 -3.21 -34.25
CA TRP A 621 27.49 -3.10 -32.93
C TRP A 621 27.83 -4.28 -32.03
N PRO A 622 27.86 -4.09 -30.70
CA PRO A 622 28.21 -5.15 -29.76
C PRO A 622 27.10 -6.21 -29.68
N VAL A 623 27.50 -7.48 -29.55
CA VAL A 623 26.59 -8.61 -29.29
C VAL A 623 27.03 -9.28 -27.97
N PRO A 624 26.12 -9.54 -27.02
CA PRO A 624 26.46 -10.21 -25.77
C PRO A 624 27.12 -11.58 -26.02
N LYS A 625 28.25 -11.87 -25.37
CA LYS A 625 28.84 -13.22 -25.39
C LYS A 625 27.99 -14.15 -24.52
N TYR A 626 27.61 -15.30 -25.06
CA TYR A 626 27.22 -16.45 -24.25
C TYR A 626 28.39 -16.81 -23.33
N TRP A 627 28.24 -16.59 -22.03
CA TRP A 627 28.99 -17.34 -21.03
C TRP A 627 28.20 -18.64 -20.85
N TRP A 628 28.66 -19.71 -21.48
CA TRP A 628 28.23 -21.06 -21.14
C TRP A 628 28.89 -21.46 -19.81
#